data_AF-A0A9D6QPZ0-F1
#
_entry.id   AF-A0A9D6QPZ0-F1
#
_cell.length_a   1.000
_cell.length_b   1.000
_cell.length_c   1.000
_cell.angle_alpha   90.00
_cell.angle_beta   90.00
_cell.angle_gamma   90.00
#
_symmetry.space_group_name_H-M   'P 1'
#
loop_
_entity.id
_entity.type
_entity.pdbx_description
1 polymer ?
#
loop_
_entity_poly.entity_id
_entity_poly.type
_entity_poly.pdbx_seq_one_letter_code
_entity_poly.pdbx_strand_id
1 'polypeptide(L)'
;MKIKSLLFVIAMSVFLPTAVWAGADAGQRALQERMQASQKKLEQAEQAKGAQREQMMKEHMKSMDENMKLMRDMSPPKSGMSAKDRDEWMTEHQKLMQMMMDQMKREHDLTMQIMPK
;
A
#
# COMPACT_ATOMS: atom_id res chain seq x y z
N MET A 1 34.45 -59.22 14.18
CA MET A 1 34.62 -57.91 13.51
C MET A 1 33.33 -57.12 13.66
N LYS A 2 33.34 -55.99 14.37
CA LYS A 2 32.17 -55.08 14.45
C LYS A 2 32.70 -53.66 14.22
N ILE A 3 32.52 -53.18 13.00
CA ILE A 3 32.94 -51.84 12.57
C ILE A 3 31.88 -50.85 13.02
N LYS A 4 32.37 -49.80 13.68
CA LYS A 4 31.66 -48.68 14.28
C LYS A 4 31.02 -47.85 13.17
N SER A 5 29.76 -47.44 13.34
CA SER A 5 29.17 -46.34 12.56
C SER A 5 28.50 -45.39 13.53
N LEU A 6 29.24 -44.33 13.86
CA LEU A 6 28.83 -43.19 14.66
C LEU A 6 28.18 -42.21 13.68
N LEU A 7 26.86 -42.23 13.54
CA LEU A 7 26.12 -41.23 12.75
C LEU A 7 25.91 -39.99 13.62
N PHE A 8 26.74 -38.97 13.37
CA PHE A 8 26.67 -37.66 13.99
C PHE A 8 25.54 -36.86 13.31
N VAL A 9 24.35 -36.85 13.91
CA VAL A 9 23.23 -36.01 13.47
C VAL A 9 23.50 -34.58 13.95
N ILE A 10 24.07 -33.75 13.07
CA ILE A 10 24.15 -32.30 13.29
C ILE A 10 22.76 -31.74 13.01
N ALA A 11 21.99 -31.53 14.07
CA ALA A 11 20.79 -30.71 14.02
C ALA A 11 21.21 -29.27 13.68
N MET A 12 21.17 -28.92 12.39
CA MET A 12 21.18 -27.52 11.98
C MET A 12 19.87 -26.90 12.47
N SER A 13 19.94 -26.33 13.66
CA SER A 13 18.95 -25.36 14.14
C SER A 13 19.08 -24.15 13.22
N VAL A 14 18.35 -24.16 12.11
CA VAL A 14 18.15 -22.96 11.30
C VAL A 14 17.38 -22.00 12.19
N PHE A 15 18.14 -21.19 12.92
CA PHE A 15 17.63 -20.01 13.60
C PHE A 15 17.24 -19.05 12.48
N LEU A 16 16.02 -19.23 11.95
CA LEU A 16 15.42 -18.22 11.08
C LEU A 16 15.37 -16.97 11.95
N PRO A 17 16.08 -15.88 11.61
CA PRO A 17 15.86 -14.62 12.29
C PRO A 17 14.37 -14.35 12.14
N THR A 18 13.65 -14.27 13.26
CA THR A 18 12.31 -13.72 13.27
C THR A 18 12.45 -12.35 12.65
N ALA A 19 12.03 -12.20 11.40
CA ALA A 19 11.99 -10.93 10.74
C ALA A 19 11.05 -10.07 11.58
N VAL A 20 11.64 -9.27 12.47
CA VAL A 20 11.01 -8.06 12.98
C VAL A 20 10.58 -7.35 11.71
N TRP A 21 9.27 -7.32 11.47
CA TRP A 21 8.64 -6.67 10.34
C TRP A 21 8.91 -5.16 10.48
N ALA A 22 10.13 -4.74 10.12
CA ALA A 22 10.50 -3.36 9.92
C ALA A 22 10.02 -2.99 8.51
N GLY A 23 8.93 -2.23 8.43
CA GLY A 23 8.29 -1.83 7.17
C GLY A 23 6.77 -1.79 7.25
N ALA A 24 6.15 -1.36 6.15
CA ALA A 24 4.70 -1.19 6.04
C ALA A 24 3.94 -2.40 6.60
N ASP A 25 2.97 -2.15 7.47
CA ASP A 25 2.10 -3.19 8.01
C ASP A 25 1.15 -3.75 6.93
N ALA A 26 0.42 -4.81 7.26
CA ALA A 26 -0.45 -5.47 6.28
C ALA A 26 -1.57 -4.54 5.76
N GLY A 27 -2.07 -3.63 6.61
CA GLY A 27 -3.06 -2.63 6.21
C GLY A 27 -2.45 -1.60 5.26
N GLN A 28 -1.27 -1.08 5.59
CA GLN A 28 -0.52 -0.13 4.75
C GLN A 28 -0.18 -0.73 3.38
N ARG A 29 0.25 -2.00 3.32
CA ARG A 29 0.50 -2.70 2.04
C ARG A 29 -0.77 -2.88 1.22
N ALA A 30 -1.86 -3.32 1.85
CA ALA A 30 -3.13 -3.48 1.15
C ALA A 30 -3.63 -2.14 0.57
N LEU A 31 -3.49 -1.05 1.33
CA LEU A 31 -3.82 0.29 0.84
C LEU A 31 -2.88 0.74 -0.28
N GLN A 32 -1.57 0.47 -0.17
CA GLN A 32 -0.60 0.77 -1.22
C GLN A 32 -0.97 0.10 -2.55
N GLU A 33 -1.33 -1.18 -2.52
CA GLU A 33 -1.75 -1.92 -3.73
C GLU A 33 -3.03 -1.32 -4.33
N ARG A 34 -4.03 -1.01 -3.49
CA ARG A 34 -5.27 -0.34 -3.94
C ARG A 34 -5.00 1.03 -4.54
N MET A 35 -4.08 1.79 -3.95
CA MET A 35 -3.68 3.11 -4.43
C MET A 35 -2.95 3.03 -5.77
N GLN A 36 -2.07 2.03 -5.97
CA GLN A 36 -1.42 1.78 -7.26
C GLN A 36 -2.43 1.36 -8.33
N ALA A 37 -3.40 0.53 -7.98
CA ALA A 37 -4.48 0.15 -8.91
C ALA A 37 -5.35 1.35 -9.30
N SER A 38 -5.70 2.20 -8.33
CA SER A 38 -6.44 3.45 -8.55
C SER A 38 -5.67 4.41 -9.46
N GLN A 39 -4.35 4.54 -9.24
CA GLN A 39 -3.47 5.35 -10.07
C GLN A 39 -3.46 4.88 -11.53
N LYS A 40 -3.35 3.57 -11.78
CA LYS A 40 -3.39 3.03 -13.15
C LYS A 40 -4.71 3.36 -13.86
N LYS A 41 -5.84 3.36 -13.14
CA LYS A 41 -7.13 3.78 -13.72
C LYS A 41 -7.14 5.27 -14.08
N LEU A 42 -6.54 6.11 -13.25
CA LEU A 42 -6.41 7.54 -13.54
C LEU A 42 -5.55 7.79 -14.79
N GLU A 43 -4.41 7.10 -14.89
CA GLU A 43 -3.53 7.15 -16.07
C GLU A 43 -4.26 6.73 -17.36
N GLN A 44 -5.15 5.73 -17.27
CA GLN A 44 -6.01 5.33 -18.39
C GLN A 44 -7.07 6.40 -18.71
N ALA A 45 -7.66 7.03 -17.68
CA ALA A 45 -8.64 8.09 -17.86
C ALA A 45 -8.04 9.34 -18.54
N GLU A 46 -6.80 9.71 -18.17
CA GLU A 46 -6.04 10.80 -18.79
C GLU A 46 -5.89 10.61 -20.31
N GLN A 47 -5.67 9.37 -20.74
CA GLN A 47 -5.51 8.99 -22.15
C GLN A 47 -6.84 8.83 -22.90
N ALA A 48 -7.93 8.51 -22.17
CA ALA A 48 -9.27 8.35 -22.72
C ALA A 48 -9.90 9.69 -23.13
N LYS A 49 -11.04 9.66 -23.84
CA LYS A 49 -11.79 10.86 -24.27
C LYS A 49 -13.29 10.70 -24.08
N GLY A 50 -13.99 11.83 -24.01
CA GLY A 50 -15.46 11.89 -23.95
C GLY A 50 -16.07 11.04 -22.84
N ALA A 51 -17.20 10.39 -23.14
CA ALA A 51 -17.94 9.56 -22.20
C ALA A 51 -17.10 8.44 -21.56
N GLN A 52 -16.10 7.91 -22.28
CA GLN A 52 -15.22 6.88 -21.74
C GLN A 52 -14.31 7.43 -20.62
N ARG A 53 -13.75 8.64 -20.81
CA ARG A 53 -12.99 9.34 -19.78
C ARG A 53 -13.87 9.62 -18.56
N GLU A 54 -15.07 10.13 -18.78
CA GLU A 54 -16.02 10.42 -17.69
C GLU A 54 -16.35 9.18 -16.85
N GLN A 55 -16.59 8.04 -17.50
CA GLN A 55 -16.87 6.78 -16.81
C GLN A 55 -15.66 6.31 -15.98
N MET A 56 -14.45 6.31 -16.57
CA MET A 56 -13.24 5.94 -15.83
C MET A 56 -12.97 6.86 -14.64
N MET A 57 -13.25 8.16 -14.80
CA MET A 57 -13.12 9.14 -13.71
C MET A 57 -14.09 8.86 -12.57
N LYS A 58 -15.35 8.53 -12.85
CA LYS A 58 -16.31 8.13 -11.81
C LYS A 58 -15.85 6.90 -11.03
N GLU A 59 -15.27 5.92 -11.73
CA GLU A 59 -14.72 4.71 -11.11
C GLU A 59 -13.46 4.98 -10.29
N HIS A 60 -12.59 5.88 -10.75
CA HIS A 60 -11.43 6.36 -10.01
C HIS A 60 -11.85 7.09 -8.73
N MET A 61 -12.79 8.05 -8.83
CA MET A 61 -13.33 8.79 -7.68
C MET A 61 -13.92 7.87 -6.62
N LYS A 62 -14.66 6.83 -7.04
CA LYS A 62 -15.18 5.81 -6.11
C LYS A 62 -14.04 5.05 -5.42
N SER A 63 -13.01 4.67 -6.16
CA SER A 63 -11.82 4.00 -5.60
C SER A 63 -11.10 4.90 -4.59
N MET A 64 -10.99 6.20 -4.88
CA MET A 64 -10.39 7.20 -4.00
C MET A 64 -11.18 7.41 -2.70
N ASP A 65 -12.52 7.47 -2.74
CA ASP A 65 -13.37 7.55 -1.54
C ASP A 65 -13.19 6.32 -0.64
N GLU A 66 -13.17 5.11 -1.21
CA GLU A 66 -12.92 3.88 -0.46
C GLU A 66 -11.52 3.86 0.16
N ASN A 67 -10.49 4.25 -0.60
CA ASN A 67 -9.11 4.31 -0.13
C ASN A 67 -8.92 5.36 0.97
N MET A 68 -9.60 6.50 0.89
CA MET A 68 -9.58 7.53 1.92
C MET A 68 -10.22 7.05 3.23
N LYS A 69 -11.33 6.31 3.15
CA LYS A 69 -11.96 5.69 4.34
C LYS A 69 -10.99 4.72 5.00
N LEU A 70 -10.40 3.81 4.21
CA LEU A 70 -9.41 2.86 4.72
C LEU A 70 -8.22 3.56 5.39
N MET A 71 -7.71 4.63 4.77
CA MET A 71 -6.62 5.42 5.34
C MET A 71 -7.01 6.06 6.67
N ARG A 72 -8.18 6.70 6.74
CA ARG A 72 -8.65 7.39 7.95
C ARG A 72 -8.84 6.42 9.11
N ASP A 73 -9.30 5.21 8.80
CA ASP A 73 -9.58 4.18 9.81
C ASP A 73 -8.30 3.42 10.22
N MET A 74 -7.16 3.65 9.55
CA MET A 74 -5.88 3.11 9.98
C MET A 74 -5.43 3.76 11.29
N SER A 75 -4.98 2.91 12.20
CA SER A 75 -4.35 3.31 13.46
C SER A 75 -3.00 2.61 13.58
N PRO A 76 -2.01 3.22 14.26
CA PRO A 76 -0.76 2.56 14.57
C PRO A 76 -1.00 1.19 15.24
N PRO A 77 -0.29 0.13 14.84
CA PRO A 77 -0.48 -1.20 15.41
C PRO A 77 -0.18 -1.22 16.92
N LYS A 78 -1.23 -1.48 17.73
CA LYS A 78 -1.23 -1.75 19.18
C LYS A 78 -0.60 -0.68 20.09
N SER A 79 -1.21 -0.50 21.27
CA SER A 79 -0.57 0.17 22.40
C SER A 79 0.65 -0.64 22.87
N GLY A 80 1.85 -0.07 22.79
CA GLY A 80 3.10 -0.73 23.19
C GLY A 80 4.20 -0.74 22.12
N MET A 81 3.95 -0.21 20.94
CA MET A 81 4.94 -0.04 19.88
C MET A 81 6.12 0.85 20.32
N SER A 82 7.34 0.45 19.96
CA SER A 82 8.55 1.25 20.23
C SER A 82 8.50 2.59 19.51
N ALA A 83 9.33 3.56 19.93
CA ALA A 83 9.39 4.86 19.24
C ALA A 83 9.79 4.70 17.76
N LYS A 84 10.78 3.83 17.49
CA LYS A 84 11.26 3.56 16.15
C LYS A 84 10.17 2.96 15.25
N ASP A 85 9.48 1.93 15.73
CA ASP A 85 8.43 1.27 14.93
C ASP A 85 7.26 2.23 14.63
N ARG A 86 6.96 3.13 15.57
CA ARG A 86 5.96 4.18 15.37
C ARG A 86 6.40 5.19 14.32
N ASP A 87 7.66 5.62 14.35
CA ASP A 87 8.19 6.55 13.35
C ASP A 87 8.20 5.92 11.94
N GLU A 88 8.56 4.64 11.84
CA GLU A 88 8.47 3.87 10.59
C GLU A 88 7.03 3.77 10.09
N TRP A 89 6.08 3.45 10.98
CA TRP A 89 4.65 3.41 10.63
C TRP A 89 4.15 4.77 10.13
N MET A 90 4.49 5.86 10.84
CA MET A 90 4.11 7.22 10.44
C MET A 90 4.72 7.60 9.08
N THR A 91 5.96 7.18 8.82
CA THR A 91 6.64 7.42 7.53
C THR A 91 5.89 6.74 6.39
N GLU A 92 5.50 5.48 6.54
CA GLU A 92 4.72 4.77 5.53
C GLU A 92 3.31 5.34 5.36
N HIS A 93 2.67 5.75 6.45
CA HIS A 93 1.36 6.41 6.41
C HIS A 93 1.43 7.75 5.64
N GLN A 94 2.48 8.55 5.87
CA GLN A 94 2.70 9.79 5.14
C GLN A 94 2.93 9.57 3.64
N LYS A 95 3.67 8.51 3.25
CA LYS A 95 3.83 8.15 1.82
C LYS A 95 2.49 7.80 1.17
N LEU A 96 1.65 7.03 1.86
CA LEU A 96 0.31 6.70 1.37
C LEU A 96 -0.55 7.96 1.23
N MET A 97 -0.44 8.91 2.17
CA MET A 97 -1.15 10.21 2.10
C MET A 97 -0.67 11.04 0.92
N GLN A 98 0.64 11.09 0.67
CA GLN A 98 1.20 11.80 -0.48
C GLN A 98 0.66 11.22 -1.81
N MET A 99 0.68 9.89 -1.96
CA MET A 99 0.10 9.24 -3.15
C MET A 99 -1.38 9.56 -3.35
N MET A 100 -2.13 9.75 -2.25
CA MET A 100 -3.55 10.13 -2.31
C MET A 100 -3.73 11.57 -2.79
N MET A 101 -2.94 12.49 -2.25
CA MET A 101 -2.95 13.89 -2.67
C MET A 101 -2.54 14.06 -4.13
N ASP A 102 -1.54 13.31 -4.58
CA ASP A 102 -1.08 13.34 -5.97
C ASP A 102 -2.16 12.84 -6.94
N GLN A 103 -2.87 11.76 -6.60
CA GLN A 103 -4.00 11.27 -7.38
C GLN A 103 -5.15 12.28 -7.39
N MET A 104 -5.51 12.84 -6.23
CA MET A 104 -6.59 13.84 -6.13
C MET A 104 -6.30 15.10 -6.93
N LYS A 105 -5.05 15.58 -6.93
CA LYS A 105 -4.64 16.75 -7.72
C LYS A 105 -4.82 16.47 -9.22
N ARG A 106 -4.33 15.33 -9.70
CA ARG A 106 -4.48 14.93 -11.12
C ARG A 106 -5.93 14.70 -11.51
N GLU A 107 -6.71 14.07 -10.63
CA GLU A 107 -8.15 13.89 -10.81
C GLU A 107 -8.86 15.25 -10.95
N HIS A 108 -8.54 16.20 -10.08
CA HIS A 108 -9.07 17.56 -10.13
C HIS A 108 -8.71 18.26 -11.44
N ASP A 109 -7.44 18.22 -11.84
CA ASP A 109 -6.98 18.83 -13.10
C ASP A 109 -7.71 18.24 -14.31
N LEU A 110 -7.96 16.92 -14.32
CA LEU A 110 -8.70 16.27 -15.40
C LEU A 110 -10.19 16.63 -15.36
N THR A 111 -10.79 16.71 -14.18
CA THR A 111 -12.19 17.12 -14.00
C THR A 111 -12.43 18.54 -14.50
N MET A 112 -11.50 19.46 -14.22
CA MET A 112 -11.56 20.84 -14.72
C MET A 112 -11.46 20.95 -16.25
N GLN A 113 -10.89 19.95 -16.92
CA GLN A 113 -10.88 19.88 -18.39
C GLN A 113 -12.18 19.31 -18.98
N ILE A 114 -12.90 18.49 -18.22
CA ILE A 114 -14.16 17.86 -18.64
C ILE A 114 -15.34 18.82 -18.42
N MET A 115 -15.31 19.63 -17.36
CA MET A 115 -16.38 20.56 -17.08
C MET A 115 -16.49 21.64 -18.18
N PRO A 116 -17.71 21.88 -18.71
CA PRO A 116 -17.93 23.03 -19.59
C PRO A 116 -17.65 24.32 -18.81
N LYS A 117 -16.98 25.27 -19.46
CA LYS A 117 -16.75 26.61 -18.91
C LYS A 117 -18.05 27.41 -18.81
#